data_AF-M2XCG0-F1
#
_entry.id   AF-M2XCG0-F1
#
_cell.length_a   1.000
_cell.length_b   1.000
_cell.length_c   1.000
_cell.angle_alpha   90.00
_cell.angle_beta   90.00
_cell.angle_gamma   90.00
#
_symmetry.space_group_name_H-M   'P 1'
#
loop_
_entity.id
_entity.type
_entity.pdbx_description
1 polymer ?
#
loop_
_entity_poly.entity_id
_entity_poly.type
_entity_poly.pdbx_seq_one_letter_code
_entity_poly.pdbx_strand_id
1 'polypeptide(L)'
;MLPQPRLTGLTVRPLETDEAPAILREATLGNLNWQGPRFEPAEIDRRPEFAHYTRLKLERGDFGVVAMPIASLPTYEWAGAAWALNLPEQDPGYGFVAEGIPEVSTAAEGTMLLEP
;
A
#
# COMPACT_ATOMS: atom_id res chain seq x y z
N MET A 1 19.45 27.07 -0.50
CA MET A 1 18.78 25.98 0.25
C MET A 1 17.36 25.91 -0.29
N LEU A 2 17.02 24.88 -1.06
CA LEU A 2 15.64 24.72 -1.55
C LEU A 2 14.72 24.49 -0.34
N PRO A 3 13.52 25.09 -0.29
CA PRO A 3 12.55 24.74 0.74
C PRO A 3 12.28 23.24 0.61
N GLN A 4 12.55 22.47 1.66
CA GLN A 4 12.09 21.09 1.68
C GLN A 4 10.56 21.11 1.62
N PRO A 5 9.93 20.31 0.75
CA PRO A 5 8.48 20.19 0.76
C PRO A 5 8.09 19.71 2.16
N ARG A 6 7.39 20.56 2.92
CA ARG A 6 6.60 20.05 4.03
C ARG A 6 5.45 19.30 3.37
N LEU A 7 5.24 18.04 3.76
CA LEU A 7 3.99 17.33 3.50
C LEU A 7 2.87 17.98 4.34
N THR A 8 2.56 19.24 4.05
CA THR A 8 1.42 19.94 4.60
C THR A 8 0.18 19.39 3.94
N GLY A 9 -0.83 19.03 4.73
CA GLY A 9 -2.06 18.48 4.16
C GLY A 9 -2.13 16.95 4.16
N LEU A 10 -1.29 16.24 4.92
CA LEU A 10 -1.43 14.79 5.13
C LEU A 10 -1.52 14.45 6.62
N THR A 11 -2.37 13.49 6.97
CA THR A 11 -2.27 12.73 8.23
C THR A 11 -1.75 11.35 7.92
N VAL A 12 -0.77 10.89 8.71
CA VAL A 12 -0.32 9.50 8.67
C VAL A 12 -0.87 8.80 9.89
N ARG A 13 -1.53 7.68 9.68
CA ARG A 13 -2.12 6.86 10.74
C ARG A 13 -1.87 5.37 10.47
N PRO A 14 -1.98 4.51 11.49
CA PRO A 14 -2.04 3.07 11.26
C PRO A 14 -3.09 2.73 10.19
N LEU A 15 -2.75 1.78 9.33
CA LEU A 15 -3.69 1.19 8.38
C LEU A 15 -4.56 0.19 9.14
N GLU A 16 -5.86 0.45 9.19
CA GLU A 16 -6.79 -0.38 9.96
C GLU A 16 -7.16 -1.65 9.16
N THR A 17 -7.41 -2.75 9.86
CA THR A 17 -7.62 -4.08 9.23
C THR A 17 -8.87 -4.13 8.36
N ASP A 18 -9.87 -3.28 8.61
CA ASP A 18 -11.14 -3.24 7.87
C ASP A 18 -11.02 -2.55 6.50
N GLU A 19 -10.23 -1.47 6.41
CA GLU A 19 -9.95 -0.75 5.16
C GLU A 19 -8.73 -1.30 4.40
N ALA A 20 -7.83 -2.01 5.08
CA ALA A 20 -6.59 -2.52 4.49
C ALA A 20 -6.82 -3.30 3.19
N PRO A 21 -7.81 -4.20 3.06
CA PRO A 21 -8.01 -4.93 1.81
C PRO A 21 -8.28 -4.03 0.61
N ALA A 22 -9.01 -2.93 0.79
CA ALA A 22 -9.33 -2.00 -0.31
C ALA A 22 -8.09 -1.19 -0.72
N ILE A 23 -7.42 -0.55 0.26
CA ILE A 23 -6.24 0.30 0.02
C ILE A 23 -5.08 -0.54 -0.52
N LEU A 24 -4.78 -1.69 0.09
CA LEU A 24 -3.65 -2.51 -0.33
C LEU A 24 -3.87 -3.16 -1.69
N ARG A 25 -5.12 -3.44 -2.08
CA ARG A 25 -5.43 -3.95 -3.43
C ARG A 25 -5.09 -2.92 -4.50
N GLU A 26 -5.49 -1.67 -4.29
CA GLU A 26 -5.17 -0.56 -5.19
C GLU A 26 -3.65 -0.26 -5.20
N ALA A 27 -3.03 -0.20 -4.02
CA ALA A 27 -1.59 0.00 -3.86
C ALA A 27 -0.78 -1.10 -4.56
N THR A 28 -1.17 -2.37 -4.41
CA THR A 28 -0.51 -3.50 -5.06
C THR A 28 -0.65 -3.43 -6.58
N LEU A 29 -1.83 -3.09 -7.09
CA LEU A 29 -2.04 -2.88 -8.52
C LEU A 29 -1.14 -1.75 -9.05
N GLY A 30 -1.09 -0.62 -8.36
CA GLY A 30 -0.21 0.50 -8.70
C GLY A 30 1.26 0.08 -8.75
N ASN A 31 1.73 -0.69 -7.75
CA ASN A 31 3.09 -1.21 -7.70
C ASN A 31 3.40 -2.16 -8.86
N LEU A 32 2.47 -3.03 -9.24
CA LEU A 32 2.69 -3.97 -10.35
C LEU A 32 2.65 -3.27 -11.72
N ASN A 33 1.84 -2.21 -11.84
CA ASN A 33 1.65 -1.41 -13.05
C ASN A 33 2.49 -0.12 -13.08
N TRP A 34 3.52 0.02 -12.24
CA TRP A 34 4.26 1.28 -12.07
C TRP A 34 4.94 1.80 -13.35
N GLN A 35 5.21 0.93 -14.33
CA GLN A 35 5.77 1.32 -15.64
C GLN A 35 4.72 1.28 -16.77
N GLY A 36 3.44 1.27 -16.42
CA GLY A 36 2.31 1.19 -17.34
C GLY A 36 1.42 -0.04 -17.11
N PRO A 37 0.24 -0.10 -17.76
CA PRO A 37 -0.73 -1.17 -17.55
C PRO A 37 -0.17 -2.54 -17.95
N ARG A 38 -0.11 -3.47 -17.00
CA ARG A 38 0.32 -4.86 -17.20
C ARG A 38 -0.68 -5.86 -16.66
N PHE A 39 -1.35 -5.52 -15.56
CA PHE A 39 -2.32 -6.36 -14.87
C PHE A 39 -3.61 -5.60 -14.63
N GLU A 40 -4.72 -6.33 -14.61
CA GLU A 40 -6.05 -5.82 -14.32
C GLU A 40 -6.37 -5.94 -12.82
N PRO A 41 -7.25 -5.08 -12.25
CA PRO A 41 -7.62 -5.14 -10.84
C PRO A 41 -8.13 -6.51 -10.36
N ALA A 42 -8.78 -7.28 -11.25
CA ALA A 42 -9.31 -8.60 -10.93
C ALA A 42 -8.20 -9.66 -10.73
N GLU A 43 -7.00 -9.42 -11.25
CA GLU A 43 -5.87 -10.35 -11.11
C GLU A 43 -5.27 -10.31 -9.71
N ILE A 44 -5.37 -9.18 -9.01
CA ILE A 44 -4.86 -9.02 -7.63
C ILE A 44 -5.48 -10.04 -6.69
N ASP A 45 -6.77 -10.33 -6.84
CA ASP A 45 -7.47 -11.28 -5.96
C ASP A 45 -7.33 -12.73 -6.42
N ARG A 46 -7.16 -12.95 -7.73
CA ARG A 46 -7.16 -14.28 -8.35
C ARG A 46 -5.81 -14.97 -8.32
N ARG A 47 -4.72 -14.20 -8.33
CA ARG A 47 -3.34 -14.71 -8.33
C ARG A 47 -2.83 -14.77 -6.90
N PRO A 48 -2.54 -15.97 -6.35
CA PRO A 48 -2.05 -16.11 -4.99
C PRO A 48 -0.84 -15.22 -4.70
N GLU A 49 0.09 -15.13 -5.65
CA GLU A 49 1.33 -14.33 -5.56
C GLU A 49 1.09 -12.81 -5.47
N PHE A 50 -0.12 -12.33 -5.73
CA PHE A 50 -0.53 -10.94 -5.55
C PHE A 50 -1.43 -10.79 -4.32
N ALA A 51 -2.31 -11.76 -4.10
CA ALA A 51 -3.34 -11.68 -3.07
C ALA A 51 -2.76 -11.64 -1.65
N HIS A 52 -1.57 -12.18 -1.39
CA HIS A 52 -0.96 -12.06 -0.06
C HIS A 52 -0.60 -10.61 0.30
N TYR A 53 -0.34 -9.74 -0.68
CA TYR A 53 -0.01 -8.33 -0.43
C TYR A 53 -1.21 -7.50 0.06
N THR A 54 -2.42 -8.01 -0.10
CA THR A 54 -3.66 -7.32 0.29
C THR A 54 -4.22 -7.80 1.63
N ARG A 55 -3.61 -8.83 2.22
CA ARG A 55 -4.10 -9.52 3.42
C ARG A 55 -3.23 -9.22 4.62
N LEU A 56 -3.40 -8.02 5.18
CA LEU A 56 -2.77 -7.60 6.43
C LEU A 56 -3.36 -8.37 7.62
N LYS A 57 -2.49 -8.97 8.44
CA LYS A 57 -2.85 -9.78 9.61
C LYS A 57 -2.00 -9.36 10.81
N LEU A 58 -2.60 -8.66 11.76
CA LEU A 58 -1.90 -8.18 12.96
C LEU A 58 -1.34 -9.35 13.78
N GLU A 59 -2.05 -10.47 13.85
CA GLU A 59 -1.62 -11.67 14.56
C GLU A 59 -0.42 -12.38 13.92
N ARG A 60 -0.17 -12.14 12.63
CA ARG A 60 1.04 -12.60 11.93
C ARG A 60 2.25 -11.68 12.21
N GLY A 61 2.01 -10.52 12.84
CA GLY A 61 3.01 -9.48 13.06
C GLY A 61 3.09 -8.46 11.92
N ASP A 62 2.12 -8.46 11.00
CA ASP A 62 2.06 -7.46 9.95
C ASP A 62 1.68 -6.10 10.52
N PHE A 63 2.06 -5.05 9.80
CA PHE A 63 1.62 -3.69 10.12
C PHE A 63 1.65 -2.82 8.86
N GLY A 64 0.91 -1.72 8.91
CA GLY A 64 0.90 -0.74 7.84
C GLY A 64 0.53 0.63 8.34
N VAL A 65 0.84 1.63 7.53
CA VAL A 65 0.43 3.01 7.70
C VAL A 65 -0.12 3.52 6.39
N VAL A 66 -1.09 4.41 6.51
CA VAL A 66 -1.70 5.12 5.38
C VAL A 66 -1.55 6.62 5.60
N ALA A 67 -1.17 7.31 4.53
CA ALA A 67 -1.18 8.76 4.42
C ALA A 67 -2.50 9.20 3.79
N MET A 68 -3.30 9.96 4.52
CA MET A 68 -4.58 10.50 4.07
C MET A 68 -4.44 12.02 3.83
N PRO A 69 -4.95 12.56 2.71
CA PRO A 69 -5.17 14.00 2.55
C PRO A 69 -5.96 14.58 3.72
N ILE A 70 -5.53 15.74 4.21
CA ILE A 70 -6.33 16.61 5.07
C ILE A 70 -7.33 17.32 4.14
N ALA A 71 -8.27 16.56 3.58
CA ALA A 71 -9.35 17.11 2.78
C ALA A 71 -10.60 17.28 3.68
N SER A 72 -11.27 18.42 3.52
CA SER A 72 -12.61 18.68 4.07
C SER A 72 -13.73 18.00 3.27
N LEU A 73 -13.39 17.10 2.33
CA LEU A 73 -14.32 16.39 1.46
C LEU A 73 -14.33 14.88 1.77
N PRO A 74 -15.49 14.22 1.63
CA PRO A 74 -15.66 12.82 1.99
C PRO A 74 -15.33 11.91 0.80
N THR A 75 -14.05 11.71 0.52
CA THR A 75 -13.63 10.58 -0.32
C THR A 75 -12.52 9.81 0.39
N TYR A 76 -12.54 8.48 0.25
CA TYR A 76 -11.51 7.56 0.76
C TYR A 76 -10.20 7.67 -0.05
N GLU A 77 -9.85 8.87 -0.51
CA GLU A 77 -8.61 9.10 -1.23
C GLU A 77 -7.45 9.00 -0.24
N TRP A 78 -6.50 8.11 -0.51
CA TRP A 78 -5.28 7.92 0.25
C TRP A 78 -4.11 8.36 -0.63
N ALA A 79 -3.21 9.17 -0.10
CA ALA A 79 -2.08 9.71 -0.86
C ALA A 79 -0.88 8.74 -0.91
N GLY A 80 -0.80 7.82 0.06
CA GLY A 80 0.28 6.84 0.11
C GLY A 80 0.03 5.77 1.17
N ALA A 81 0.64 4.60 0.99
CA ALA A 81 0.60 3.50 1.94
C ALA A 81 1.98 2.87 2.04
N ALA A 82 2.34 2.44 3.24
CA ALA A 82 3.53 1.63 3.49
C ALA A 82 3.13 0.48 4.41
N TRP A 83 3.48 -0.75 4.06
CA TRP A 83 3.10 -1.93 4.82
C TRP A 83 4.20 -2.98 4.80
N ALA A 84 4.20 -3.79 5.85
CA ALA A 84 5.20 -4.80 6.12
C ALA A 84 4.47 -6.11 6.44
N LEU A 85 4.76 -7.18 5.69
CA LEU A 85 4.10 -8.48 5.83
C LEU A 85 5.10 -9.56 6.24
N ASN A 86 4.83 -10.27 7.33
CA ASN A 86 5.61 -11.43 7.77
C ASN A 86 5.11 -12.70 7.06
N LEU A 87 5.33 -12.77 5.76
CA LEU A 87 4.90 -13.92 4.94
C LEU A 87 5.67 -15.20 5.33
N PRO A 88 5.02 -16.37 5.33
CA PRO A 88 5.68 -17.64 5.65
C PRO A 88 6.45 -18.19 4.45
N GLU A 89 7.40 -19.10 4.68
CA GLU A 89 8.19 -19.71 3.59
C GLU A 89 7.32 -20.51 2.60
N GLN A 90 6.16 -21.00 3.04
CA GLN A 90 5.25 -21.79 2.20
C GLN A 90 4.31 -20.92 1.34
N ASP A 91 4.26 -19.61 1.60
CA ASP A 91 3.50 -18.61 0.83
C ASP A 91 4.33 -17.32 0.70
N PRO A 92 5.51 -17.36 0.03
CA PRO A 92 6.45 -16.26 -0.01
C PRO A 92 6.02 -15.19 -1.01
N GLY A 93 6.30 -13.92 -0.68
CA GLY A 93 6.27 -12.82 -1.64
C GLY A 93 7.55 -12.68 -2.45
N TYR A 94 7.54 -11.76 -3.40
CA TYR A 94 8.69 -11.43 -4.27
C TYR A 94 9.91 -10.94 -3.49
N GLY A 95 9.70 -10.28 -2.35
CA GLY A 95 10.75 -9.79 -1.46
C GLY A 95 11.02 -10.70 -0.25
N PHE A 96 10.49 -11.93 -0.23
CA PHE A 96 10.71 -12.86 0.87
C PHE A 96 12.19 -13.17 1.06
N VAL A 97 12.66 -13.08 2.31
CA VAL A 97 14.05 -13.39 2.70
C VAL A 97 14.10 -14.63 3.59
N ALA A 98 13.36 -14.60 4.70
CA ALA A 98 13.25 -15.69 5.67
C ALA A 98 12.04 -15.44 6.59
N GLU A 99 11.57 -16.47 7.30
CA GLU A 99 10.52 -16.32 8.31
C GLU A 99 10.94 -15.33 9.42
N GLY A 100 9.99 -14.50 9.85
CA GLY A 100 10.22 -13.46 10.87
C GLY A 100 10.92 -12.19 10.35
N ILE A 101 11.28 -12.14 9.07
CA ILE A 101 11.74 -10.91 8.40
C ILE A 101 10.60 -10.39 7.51
N PRO A 102 10.01 -9.22 7.81
CA PRO A 102 8.88 -8.73 7.03
C PRO A 102 9.32 -8.22 5.66
N GLU A 103 8.51 -8.50 4.64
CA GLU A 103 8.62 -7.87 3.33
C GLU A 103 7.95 -6.49 3.38
N VAL A 104 8.69 -5.45 2.98
CA VAL A 104 8.20 -4.06 2.98
C VAL A 104 7.76 -3.65 1.59
N SER A 105 6.56 -3.09 1.50
CA SER A 105 6.00 -2.47 0.31
C SER A 105 5.60 -1.03 0.57
N THR A 106 5.72 -0.19 -0.45
CA THR A 106 5.28 1.20 -0.41
C THR A 106 4.59 1.55 -1.71
N ALA A 107 3.54 2.34 -1.63
CA ALA A 107 2.86 2.92 -2.78
C ALA A 107 2.58 4.41 -2.49
N ALA A 108 2.68 5.23 -3.52
CA ALA A 108 2.21 6.60 -3.51
C ALA A 108 1.17 6.73 -4.61
N GLU A 109 0.03 7.34 -4.29
CA GLU A 109 -0.97 7.65 -5.30
C GLU A 109 -0.56 8.95 -5.99
N GLY A 110 -0.26 8.83 -7.28
CA GLY A 110 0.28 9.91 -8.10
C GLY A 110 -0.80 10.81 -8.69
N THR A 111 -1.72 11.31 -7.88
CA THR A 111 -2.65 12.36 -8.30
C THR A 111 -2.69 13.49 -7.29
N MET A 112 -1.52 14.03 -6.91
CA MET A 112 -1.50 15.44 -6.56
C MET A 112 -1.89 16.18 -7.84
N LEU A 113 -3.14 16.63 -7.93
CA LEU A 113 -3.61 17.55 -8.94
C LEU A 113 -2.53 18.64 -9.09
N LEU A 114 -1.76 18.57 -10.17
CA LEU A 114 -1.09 19.74 -10.70
C LEU A 114 -2.23 20.63 -11.14
N GLU A 115 -2.65 21.55 -10.26
CA GLU A 115 -3.50 22.65 -10.71
C GLU A 115 -2.77 23.36 -11.86
N PRO A 116 -3.49 23.70 -12.95
CA PRO A 116 -2.90 24.25 -14.17
C PRO A 116 -2.21 25.61 -13.98
#